data_AF-D5UX20-F1
#
_entry.id   AF-D5UX20-F1
#
_cell.length_a   1.000
_cell.length_b   1.000
_cell.length_c   1.000
_cell.angle_alpha   90.00
_cell.angle_beta   90.00
_cell.angle_gamma   90.00
#
_symmetry.space_group_name_H-M   'P 1'
#
loop_
_entity.id
_entity.type
_entity.pdbx_description
1 polymer ?
#
loop_
_entity_poly.entity_id
_entity_poly.type
_entity_poly.pdbx_seq_one_letter_code
_entity_poly.pdbx_strand_id
1 'polypeptide(L)'
;MTDVDPQWYFDTAAAMRKLGKDIAAELTALQGKLSTVANSAGNHTSAGHAWATAYDQAASDVFEAASLTAIAADNLGEMTHKAGAERVRVQNENSPGRPAATAPALPAGSGLSIALHPTVRSTGGLNDTPDDWSIIEGRIEKKWADCDVAKIAAAGTAWKASAGNLDKLIDAVPPMNQTPDPPAEVPKIDKAVNRVTRTLEEVKLWGECIASSCDHTQSKSDIERQQIKAILLNARIIIAVLENLPGGPATSAAADFAVEKFKDQAANDVTTLLNELDGFVAQAADNLTLITNKGNVTSLVQLNLAPLLGRYARPDKPVSGNGGNRRRGAEGERRAGIPPGVKKERIYPRNPLGRGGYRIPDFLDEPNKQLTEVKNVNAISRRDDKQITDEANWAQENGYTMTLITDHRTELSPDVEKLRSEGKITVLRMELDENLGGQEPQPFIPDPTWVPPPSDPTAPKDSIRTGVPTP
;
A
#
# COMPACT_ATOMS: atom_id res chain seq x y z
N MET A 1 3.48 35.60 32.29
CA MET A 1 2.87 34.39 31.72
C MET A 1 1.41 34.73 31.50
N THR A 2 1.01 34.84 30.24
CA THR A 2 -0.37 35.13 29.87
C THR A 2 -1.16 33.83 29.98
N ASP A 3 -2.33 33.84 30.63
CA ASP A 3 -3.15 32.64 30.71
C ASP A 3 -3.84 32.39 29.37
N VAL A 4 -3.90 31.14 28.93
CA VAL A 4 -4.60 30.74 27.71
C VAL A 4 -5.98 30.23 28.11
N ASP A 5 -7.01 30.73 27.44
CA ASP A 5 -8.39 30.32 27.65
C ASP A 5 -8.49 28.77 27.55
N PRO A 6 -9.01 28.08 28.60
CA PRO A 6 -9.26 26.64 28.55
C PRO A 6 -10.04 26.20 27.31
N GLN A 7 -10.90 27.06 26.75
CA GLN A 7 -11.64 26.77 25.52
C GLN A 7 -10.72 26.42 24.34
N TRP A 8 -9.54 27.04 24.22
CA TRP A 8 -8.58 26.73 23.16
C TRP A 8 -8.12 25.26 23.19
N TYR A 9 -7.93 24.70 24.39
CA TYR A 9 -7.57 23.28 24.54
C TYR A 9 -8.71 22.38 24.06
N PHE A 10 -9.95 22.70 24.41
CA PHE A 10 -11.11 21.91 24.01
C PHE A 10 -11.38 22.00 22.51
N ASP A 11 -11.20 23.18 21.89
CA ASP A 11 -11.36 23.37 20.45
C ASP A 11 -10.27 22.64 19.67
N THR A 12 -9.01 22.73 20.12
CA THR A 12 -7.88 21.99 19.53
C THR A 12 -8.08 20.49 19.66
N ALA A 13 -8.52 20.02 20.82
CA ALA A 13 -8.84 18.61 21.03
C ALA A 13 -9.97 18.13 20.11
N ALA A 14 -11.05 18.91 19.99
CA ALA A 14 -12.17 18.60 19.11
C ALA A 14 -11.73 18.54 17.64
N ALA A 15 -10.89 19.48 17.21
CA ALA A 15 -10.33 19.50 15.86
C ALA A 15 -9.49 18.25 15.55
N MET A 16 -8.63 17.82 16.48
CA MET A 16 -7.81 16.62 16.30
C MET A 16 -8.64 15.33 16.26
N ARG A 17 -9.67 15.21 17.13
CA ARG A 17 -10.59 14.07 17.11
C ARG A 17 -11.42 14.03 15.82
N LYS A 18 -11.85 15.19 15.34
CA LYS A 18 -12.55 15.32 14.06
C LYS A 18 -11.64 14.94 12.89
N LEU A 19 -10.39 15.43 12.88
CA LEU A 19 -9.40 15.08 11.86
C LEU A 19 -9.17 13.57 11.80
N GLY A 20 -8.92 12.91 12.94
CA GLY A 20 -8.74 11.45 12.99
C GLY A 20 -9.95 10.70 12.43
N LYS A 21 -11.17 11.10 12.83
CA LYS A 21 -12.41 10.52 12.32
C LYS A 21 -12.59 10.70 10.81
N ASP A 22 -12.30 11.89 10.29
CA ASP A 22 -12.49 12.20 8.88
C ASP A 22 -11.44 11.49 8.01
N ILE A 23 -10.20 11.33 8.49
CA ILE A 23 -9.18 10.50 7.82
C ILE A 23 -9.66 9.05 7.72
N ALA A 24 -10.14 8.45 8.82
CA ALA A 24 -10.62 7.07 8.81
C ALA A 24 -11.82 6.87 7.86
N ALA A 25 -12.73 7.85 7.79
CA ALA A 25 -13.84 7.85 6.85
C ALA A 25 -13.36 7.94 5.39
N GLU A 26 -12.38 8.81 5.10
CA GLU A 26 -11.79 8.94 3.77
C GLU A 26 -11.08 7.65 3.34
N LEU A 27 -10.31 7.00 4.22
CA LEU A 27 -9.67 5.72 3.92
C LEU A 27 -10.69 4.61 3.62
N THR A 28 -11.78 4.56 4.38
CA THR A 28 -12.87 3.60 4.13
C THR A 28 -13.53 3.85 2.77
N ALA A 29 -13.77 5.13 2.43
CA ALA A 29 -14.34 5.52 1.15
C ALA A 29 -13.39 5.20 -0.02
N LEU A 30 -12.09 5.47 0.14
CA LEU A 30 -11.06 5.15 -0.84
C LEU A 30 -10.96 3.64 -1.05
N GLN A 31 -10.93 2.83 0.02
CA GLN A 31 -10.91 1.37 -0.09
C GLN A 31 -12.11 0.84 -0.88
N GLY A 32 -13.30 1.40 -0.64
CA GLY A 32 -14.50 1.06 -1.42
C GLY A 32 -14.32 1.34 -2.92
N LYS A 33 -13.70 2.46 -3.28
CA LYS A 33 -13.41 2.83 -4.68
C LYS A 33 -12.31 1.96 -5.30
N LEU A 34 -11.32 1.53 -4.51
CA LEU A 34 -10.22 0.68 -4.97
C LEU A 34 -10.62 -0.80 -5.12
N SER A 35 -11.82 -1.20 -4.68
CA SER A 35 -12.30 -2.58 -4.81
C SER A 35 -12.31 -3.10 -6.26
N THR A 36 -12.34 -2.21 -7.26
CA THR A 36 -12.34 -2.57 -8.68
C THR A 36 -10.95 -2.81 -9.26
N VAL A 37 -9.86 -2.53 -8.54
CA VAL A 37 -8.49 -2.64 -9.07
C VAL A 37 -8.02 -4.09 -9.24
N ALA A 38 -8.79 -5.07 -8.78
CA ALA A 38 -8.48 -6.49 -8.90
C ALA A 38 -8.06 -6.90 -10.33
N ASN A 39 -6.91 -7.57 -10.43
CA ASN A 39 -6.38 -8.15 -11.67
C ASN A 39 -6.25 -7.13 -12.82
N SER A 40 -5.80 -5.91 -12.53
CA SER A 40 -5.74 -4.83 -13.52
C SER A 40 -4.36 -4.65 -14.14
N ALA A 41 -3.28 -5.06 -13.49
CA ALA A 41 -1.92 -4.71 -13.89
C ALA A 41 -1.42 -5.43 -15.17
N GLY A 42 -2.03 -6.57 -15.50
CA GLY A 42 -1.59 -7.47 -16.56
C GLY A 42 -0.51 -8.45 -16.09
N ASN A 43 -0.41 -9.56 -16.82
CA ASN A 43 0.53 -10.67 -16.64
C ASN A 43 1.69 -10.66 -17.65
N HIS A 44 1.75 -9.68 -18.55
CA HIS A 44 2.90 -9.50 -19.45
C HIS A 44 4.21 -9.33 -18.70
N THR A 45 5.27 -9.93 -19.25
CA THR A 45 6.51 -10.29 -18.55
C THR A 45 7.20 -9.10 -17.88
N SER A 46 7.43 -9.22 -16.57
CA SER A 46 8.13 -8.32 -15.65
C SER A 46 7.46 -6.98 -15.33
N ALA A 47 7.02 -6.20 -16.32
CA ALA A 47 6.59 -4.82 -16.07
C ALA A 47 5.23 -4.70 -15.36
N GLY A 48 4.21 -5.44 -15.82
CA GLY A 48 2.90 -5.46 -15.17
C GLY A 48 2.97 -5.94 -13.71
N HIS A 49 3.72 -7.01 -13.45
CA HIS A 49 3.93 -7.51 -12.09
C HIS A 49 4.74 -6.53 -11.22
N ALA A 50 5.80 -5.92 -11.77
CA ALA A 50 6.60 -4.93 -11.04
C ALA A 50 5.76 -3.71 -10.65
N TRP A 51 4.95 -3.19 -11.59
CA TRP A 51 4.02 -2.10 -11.31
C TRP A 51 2.97 -2.50 -10.28
N ALA A 52 2.35 -3.68 -10.41
CA ALA A 52 1.37 -4.18 -9.43
C ALA A 52 1.96 -4.23 -8.02
N THR A 53 3.17 -4.78 -7.89
CA THR A 53 3.88 -4.88 -6.61
C THR A 53 4.20 -3.51 -6.03
N ALA A 54 4.69 -2.58 -6.86
CA ALA A 54 5.00 -1.22 -6.42
C ALA A 54 3.73 -0.44 -6.04
N TYR A 55 2.66 -0.59 -6.82
CA TYR A 55 1.36 0.03 -6.58
C TYR A 55 0.72 -0.49 -5.30
N ASP A 56 0.61 -1.81 -5.13
CA ASP A 56 -0.02 -2.42 -3.96
C ASP A 56 0.77 -2.09 -2.68
N GLN A 57 2.11 -2.05 -2.75
CA GLN A 57 2.95 -1.62 -1.63
C GLN A 57 2.76 -0.13 -1.31
N ALA A 58 2.82 0.75 -2.30
CA ALA A 58 2.61 2.19 -2.10
C ALA A 58 1.21 2.48 -1.55
N ALA A 59 0.18 1.82 -2.08
CA ALA A 59 -1.18 1.91 -1.59
C ALA A 59 -1.28 1.47 -0.12
N SER A 60 -0.67 0.33 0.23
CA SER A 60 -0.58 -0.14 1.61
C SER A 60 0.11 0.87 2.53
N ASP A 61 1.22 1.45 2.09
CA ASP A 61 1.99 2.43 2.87
C ASP A 61 1.22 3.72 3.12
N VAL A 62 0.48 4.23 2.12
CA VAL A 62 -0.36 5.43 2.28
C VAL A 62 -1.51 5.17 3.26
N PHE A 63 -2.18 4.03 3.14
CA PHE A 63 -3.24 3.63 4.07
C PHE A 63 -2.71 3.50 5.51
N GLU A 64 -1.54 2.88 5.67
CA GLU A 64 -0.91 2.68 6.96
C GLU A 64 -0.53 4.02 7.61
N ALA A 65 0.18 4.89 6.88
CA ALA A 65 0.59 6.20 7.37
C ALA A 65 -0.59 7.11 7.70
N ALA A 66 -1.65 7.11 6.87
CA ALA A 66 -2.87 7.86 7.13
C ALA A 66 -3.60 7.34 8.38
N SER A 67 -3.70 6.01 8.54
CA SER A 67 -4.33 5.40 9.71
C SER A 67 -3.56 5.72 11.00
N LEU A 68 -2.22 5.65 10.95
CA LEU A 68 -1.37 6.04 12.08
C LEU A 68 -1.48 7.53 12.39
N THR A 69 -1.66 8.38 11.37
CA THR A 69 -1.94 9.81 11.55
C THR A 69 -3.28 10.02 12.26
N ALA A 70 -4.31 9.27 11.90
CA ALA A 70 -5.61 9.32 12.58
C ALA A 70 -5.53 8.89 14.05
N ILE A 71 -4.81 7.80 14.35
CA ILE A 71 -4.57 7.34 15.74
C ILE A 71 -3.78 8.38 16.53
N ALA A 72 -2.73 8.96 15.92
CA ALA A 72 -1.95 10.02 16.56
C ALA A 72 -2.78 11.28 16.84
N ALA A 73 -3.66 11.68 15.92
CA ALA A 73 -4.58 12.78 16.10
C ALA A 73 -5.58 12.49 17.24
N ASP A 74 -6.10 11.27 17.31
CA ASP A 74 -6.98 10.83 18.39
C ASP A 74 -6.32 10.93 19.77
N ASN A 75 -5.08 10.45 19.88
CA ASN A 75 -4.29 10.50 21.10
C ASN A 75 -3.92 11.93 21.49
N LEU A 76 -3.53 12.77 20.51
CA LEU A 76 -3.25 14.18 20.73
C LEU A 76 -4.50 14.95 21.20
N GLY A 77 -5.66 14.64 20.64
CA GLY A 77 -6.94 15.21 21.07
C GLY A 77 -7.26 14.84 22.52
N GLU A 78 -7.04 13.58 22.91
CA GLU A 78 -7.24 13.15 24.29
C GLU A 78 -6.27 13.83 25.28
N MET A 79 -4.98 13.91 24.94
CA MET A 79 -3.98 14.56 25.80
C MET A 79 -4.24 16.07 25.95
N THR A 80 -4.58 16.74 24.85
CA THR A 80 -4.91 18.18 24.85
C THR A 80 -6.17 18.45 25.67
N HIS A 81 -7.19 17.60 25.57
CA HIS A 81 -8.41 17.71 26.37
C HIS A 81 -8.13 17.56 27.87
N LYS A 82 -7.30 16.58 28.26
CA LYS A 82 -6.86 16.41 29.66
C LYS A 82 -6.14 17.65 30.18
N ALA A 83 -5.29 18.28 29.38
CA ALA A 83 -4.62 19.53 29.75
C ALA A 83 -5.61 20.68 29.98
N GLY A 84 -6.62 20.82 29.11
CA GLY A 84 -7.71 21.80 29.29
C GLY A 84 -8.55 21.54 30.54
N ALA A 85 -8.91 20.28 30.79
CA ALA A 85 -9.69 19.87 31.96
C ALA A 85 -8.93 20.15 33.28
N GLU A 86 -7.62 19.95 33.30
CA GLU A 86 -6.78 20.28 34.45
C GLU A 86 -6.77 21.78 34.74
N ARG A 87 -6.72 22.62 33.71
CA ARG A 87 -6.82 24.08 33.87
C ARG A 87 -8.17 24.51 34.44
N VAL A 88 -9.27 23.92 33.95
CA VAL A 88 -10.62 24.14 34.53
C VAL A 88 -10.66 23.72 36.00
N ARG A 89 -10.06 22.58 36.35
CA ARG A 89 -9.99 22.10 37.75
C ARG A 89 -9.26 23.11 38.63
N VAL A 90 -8.07 23.56 38.23
CA VAL A 90 -7.26 24.55 38.96
C VAL A 90 -8.00 25.90 39.08
N GLN A 91 -8.70 26.33 38.02
CA GLN A 91 -9.49 27.56 38.04
C GLN A 91 -10.63 27.49 39.07
N ASN A 92 -11.34 26.36 39.13
CA ASN A 92 -12.41 26.13 40.08
C ASN A 92 -11.90 26.11 41.53
N GLU A 93 -10.76 25.48 41.78
CA GLU A 93 -10.13 25.44 43.11
C GLU A 93 -9.71 26.82 43.60
N ASN A 94 -9.22 27.67 42.69
CA ASN A 94 -8.76 29.02 43.00
C ASN A 94 -9.88 30.09 42.99
N SER A 95 -11.13 29.71 42.68
CA SER A 95 -12.28 30.63 42.60
C SER A 95 -13.45 30.22 43.52
N PRO A 96 -13.22 30.06 44.84
CA PRO A 96 -14.27 29.63 45.75
C PRO A 96 -15.45 30.62 45.76
N GLY A 97 -16.68 30.11 45.57
CA GLY A 97 -17.92 30.90 45.56
C GLY A 97 -18.43 31.33 44.17
N ARG A 98 -17.69 31.05 43.09
CA ARG A 98 -18.22 31.16 41.72
C ARG A 98 -18.84 29.83 41.26
N PRO A 99 -19.82 29.84 40.34
CA PRO A 99 -20.29 28.61 39.71
C PRO A 99 -19.11 27.85 39.09
N ALA A 100 -19.01 26.55 39.37
CA ALA A 100 -17.93 25.73 38.84
C ALA A 100 -18.03 25.65 37.31
N ALA A 101 -16.94 25.98 36.62
CA ALA A 101 -16.80 25.71 35.20
C ALA A 101 -16.72 24.18 34.99
N THR A 102 -17.30 23.68 33.90
CA THR A 102 -17.26 22.26 33.56
C THR A 102 -16.49 22.05 32.27
N ALA A 103 -15.62 21.04 32.25
CA ALA A 103 -14.97 20.64 31.02
C ALA A 103 -16.02 19.99 30.08
N PRO A 104 -16.06 20.36 28.79
CA PRO A 104 -16.94 19.70 27.83
C PRO A 104 -16.54 18.23 27.64
N ALA A 105 -17.47 17.40 27.17
CA ALA A 105 -17.16 16.01 26.82
C ALA A 105 -16.17 15.95 25.65
N LEU A 106 -15.19 15.04 25.71
CA LEU A 106 -14.28 14.78 24.60
C LEU A 106 -15.06 14.17 23.42
N PRO A 107 -15.00 14.75 22.21
CA PRO A 107 -15.63 14.15 21.03
C PRO A 107 -15.07 12.76 20.69
N ALA A 108 -15.92 11.92 20.09
CA ALA A 108 -15.48 10.63 19.55
C ALA A 108 -14.43 10.84 18.45
N GLY A 109 -13.38 10.02 18.50
CA GLY A 109 -12.31 10.01 17.50
C GLY A 109 -12.60 9.05 16.35
N SER A 110 -11.54 8.60 15.68
CA SER A 110 -11.59 7.64 14.58
C SER A 110 -12.09 6.25 14.97
N GLY A 111 -11.79 5.81 16.20
CA GLY A 111 -12.02 4.44 16.65
C GLY A 111 -11.04 3.42 16.05
N LEU A 112 -10.03 3.88 15.29
CA LEU A 112 -8.97 3.02 14.79
C LEU A 112 -8.03 2.62 15.93
N SER A 113 -7.66 1.35 15.97
CA SER A 113 -6.59 0.83 16.83
C SER A 113 -5.46 0.17 16.04
N ILE A 114 -5.65 0.00 14.74
CA ILE A 114 -4.67 -0.54 13.80
C ILE A 114 -4.69 0.25 12.50
N ALA A 115 -3.63 0.11 11.73
CA ALA A 115 -3.61 0.53 10.35
C ALA A 115 -4.65 -0.24 9.52
N LEU A 116 -5.34 0.49 8.66
CA LEU A 116 -6.11 -0.07 7.55
C LEU A 116 -5.16 -0.36 6.39
N HIS A 117 -5.58 -1.25 5.49
CA HIS A 117 -4.88 -1.56 4.24
C HIS A 117 -5.92 -1.84 3.14
N PRO A 118 -5.60 -1.60 1.85
CA PRO A 118 -6.46 -2.07 0.76
C PRO A 118 -6.72 -3.57 0.90
N THR A 119 -7.93 -4.02 0.59
CA THR A 119 -8.32 -5.45 0.69
C THR A 119 -8.20 -6.21 -0.62
N VAL A 120 -7.97 -5.50 -1.73
CA VAL A 120 -7.86 -6.05 -3.09
C VAL A 120 -6.48 -5.72 -3.64
N ARG A 121 -5.94 -6.60 -4.48
CA ARG A 121 -4.61 -6.46 -5.10
C ARG A 121 -4.71 -6.22 -6.60
N SER A 122 -3.83 -5.40 -7.15
CA SER A 122 -3.81 -5.07 -8.58
C SER A 122 -3.20 -6.17 -9.44
N THR A 123 -2.39 -7.06 -8.85
CA THR A 123 -1.71 -8.17 -9.53
C THR A 123 -2.71 -9.06 -10.27
N GLY A 124 -2.36 -9.44 -11.51
CA GLY A 124 -3.19 -10.21 -12.43
C GLY A 124 -3.62 -9.38 -13.63
N GLY A 125 -4.31 -10.01 -14.58
CA GLY A 125 -4.77 -9.39 -15.82
C GLY A 125 -6.08 -9.97 -16.30
N LEU A 126 -6.51 -9.53 -17.48
CA LEU A 126 -7.71 -10.00 -18.17
C LEU A 126 -7.60 -11.46 -18.64
N ASN A 127 -6.37 -12.01 -18.72
CA ASN A 127 -6.10 -13.32 -19.32
C ASN A 127 -6.70 -13.43 -20.74
N ASP A 128 -6.68 -12.32 -21.48
CA ASP A 128 -7.14 -12.24 -22.85
C ASP A 128 -5.96 -12.35 -23.84
N THR A 129 -6.31 -12.49 -25.12
CA THR A 129 -5.39 -12.30 -26.24
C THR A 129 -6.10 -11.43 -27.26
N PRO A 130 -5.40 -10.52 -27.96
CA PRO A 130 -6.04 -9.69 -28.98
C PRO A 130 -6.47 -10.57 -30.16
N ASP A 131 -7.47 -10.10 -30.91
CA ASP A 131 -7.84 -10.73 -32.17
C ASP A 131 -6.61 -10.87 -33.09
N ASP A 132 -6.58 -11.97 -33.84
CA ASP A 132 -5.54 -12.26 -34.82
C ASP A 132 -4.12 -12.44 -34.21
N TRP A 133 -3.99 -12.59 -32.89
CA TRP A 133 -2.70 -12.90 -32.23
C TRP A 133 -2.02 -14.16 -32.78
N SER A 134 -2.82 -15.15 -33.22
CA SER A 134 -2.32 -16.39 -33.84
C SER A 134 -1.52 -16.16 -35.12
N ILE A 135 -1.60 -14.99 -35.76
CA ILE A 135 -0.78 -14.62 -36.92
C ILE A 135 0.72 -14.60 -36.55
N ILE A 136 1.03 -14.15 -35.34
CA ILE A 136 2.40 -13.99 -34.84
C ILE A 136 2.75 -14.99 -33.72
N GLU A 137 1.81 -15.85 -33.35
CA GLU A 137 2.04 -16.88 -32.33
C GLU A 137 3.19 -17.80 -32.75
N GLY A 138 4.10 -18.06 -31.81
CA GLY A 138 5.35 -18.79 -32.06
C GLY A 138 6.48 -17.96 -32.70
N ARG A 139 6.24 -16.70 -33.08
CA ARG A 139 7.26 -15.75 -33.57
C ARG A 139 7.63 -14.67 -32.56
N ILE A 140 6.85 -14.56 -31.49
CA ILE A 140 7.05 -13.59 -30.42
C ILE A 140 7.36 -14.29 -29.09
N GLU A 141 8.36 -13.80 -28.38
CA GLU A 141 8.74 -14.31 -27.05
C GLU A 141 7.97 -13.61 -25.92
N LYS A 142 7.53 -12.37 -26.16
CA LYS A 142 6.81 -11.54 -25.20
C LYS A 142 5.34 -11.96 -25.10
N LYS A 143 4.82 -11.89 -23.88
CA LYS A 143 3.39 -12.06 -23.61
C LYS A 143 2.62 -10.80 -23.95
N TRP A 144 1.36 -10.96 -24.36
CA TRP A 144 0.41 -9.87 -24.55
C TRP A 144 0.17 -9.10 -23.25
N ALA A 145 0.09 -7.77 -23.36
CA ALA A 145 -0.26 -6.85 -22.28
C ALA A 145 -1.77 -6.90 -21.96
N ASP A 146 -2.20 -7.93 -21.25
CA ASP A 146 -3.58 -8.18 -20.81
C ASP A 146 -4.01 -7.33 -19.60
N CYS A 147 -3.50 -6.10 -19.45
CA CYS A 147 -3.92 -5.21 -18.37
C CYS A 147 -5.39 -4.76 -18.51
N ASP A 148 -5.99 -4.19 -17.47
CA ASP A 148 -7.29 -3.55 -17.53
C ASP A 148 -7.12 -2.03 -17.32
N VAL A 149 -6.97 -1.30 -18.43
CA VAL A 149 -6.69 0.14 -18.42
C VAL A 149 -7.82 0.95 -17.78
N ALA A 150 -9.07 0.49 -17.87
CA ALA A 150 -10.21 1.16 -17.28
C ALA A 150 -10.16 1.05 -15.75
N LYS A 151 -9.82 -0.12 -15.20
CA LYS A 151 -9.62 -0.29 -13.76
C LYS A 151 -8.44 0.52 -13.24
N ILE A 152 -7.32 0.56 -13.97
CA ILE A 152 -6.16 1.38 -13.59
C ILE A 152 -6.54 2.87 -13.57
N ALA A 153 -7.24 3.37 -14.60
CA ALA A 153 -7.70 4.75 -14.68
C ALA A 153 -8.70 5.12 -13.55
N ALA A 154 -9.62 4.20 -13.22
CA ALA A 154 -10.55 4.37 -12.10
C ALA A 154 -9.81 4.48 -10.76
N ALA A 155 -8.80 3.64 -10.56
CA ALA A 155 -7.94 3.70 -9.37
C ALA A 155 -7.17 5.03 -9.30
N GLY A 156 -6.60 5.50 -10.42
CA GLY A 156 -5.93 6.81 -10.49
C GLY A 156 -6.86 7.97 -10.12
N THR A 157 -8.09 7.95 -10.63
CA THR A 157 -9.13 8.94 -10.29
C THR A 157 -9.49 8.90 -8.80
N ALA A 158 -9.60 7.70 -8.21
CA ALA A 158 -9.90 7.53 -6.79
C ALA A 158 -8.79 8.11 -5.90
N TRP A 159 -7.52 7.83 -6.23
CA TRP A 159 -6.36 8.37 -5.53
C TRP A 159 -6.29 9.90 -5.60
N LYS A 160 -6.49 10.47 -6.79
CA LYS A 160 -6.51 11.93 -6.99
C LYS A 160 -7.62 12.61 -6.19
N ALA A 161 -8.82 12.02 -6.18
CA ALA A 161 -9.93 12.53 -5.40
C ALA A 161 -9.66 12.44 -3.89
N SER A 162 -9.02 11.36 -3.44
CA SER A 162 -8.66 11.20 -2.04
C SER A 162 -7.61 12.20 -1.59
N ALA A 163 -6.55 12.42 -2.37
CA ALA A 163 -5.57 13.46 -2.11
C ALA A 163 -6.22 14.85 -1.97
N GLY A 164 -7.14 15.21 -2.89
CA GLY A 164 -7.88 16.47 -2.80
C GLY A 164 -8.84 16.56 -1.60
N ASN A 165 -9.31 15.43 -1.06
CA ASN A 165 -10.07 15.42 0.19
C ASN A 165 -9.16 15.61 1.41
N LEU A 166 -8.01 14.93 1.45
CA LEU A 166 -7.02 15.07 2.52
C LEU A 166 -6.51 16.52 2.62
N ASP A 167 -6.31 17.19 1.48
CA ASP A 167 -5.95 18.62 1.41
C ASP A 167 -6.96 19.51 2.18
N LYS A 168 -8.26 19.30 1.93
CA LYS A 168 -9.33 20.01 2.63
C LYS A 168 -9.37 19.69 4.12
N LEU A 169 -8.98 18.49 4.53
CA LEU A 169 -8.90 18.12 5.95
C LEU A 169 -7.74 18.86 6.64
N ILE A 170 -6.62 19.03 5.95
CA ILE A 170 -5.47 19.81 6.43
C ILE A 170 -5.89 21.28 6.62
N ASP A 171 -6.55 21.88 5.61
CA ASP A 171 -7.02 23.27 5.66
C ASP A 171 -8.07 23.52 6.75
N ALA A 172 -8.80 22.49 7.17
CA ALA A 172 -9.80 22.57 8.23
C ALA A 172 -9.20 22.50 9.65
N VAL A 173 -7.90 22.22 9.80
CA VAL A 173 -7.22 22.26 11.10
C VAL A 173 -7.08 23.71 11.56
N PRO A 174 -7.51 24.06 12.78
CA PRO A 174 -7.38 25.42 13.29
C PRO A 174 -5.92 25.90 13.28
N PRO A 175 -5.68 27.21 13.05
CA PRO A 175 -4.34 27.76 13.13
C PRO A 175 -3.78 27.64 14.56
N MET A 176 -2.45 27.63 14.66
CA MET A 176 -1.72 27.60 15.93
C MET A 176 -2.10 28.75 16.85
N ASN A 177 -1.88 28.56 18.15
CA ASN A 177 -2.10 29.61 19.14
C ASN A 177 -1.14 30.79 18.91
N GLN A 178 -1.69 32.01 18.85
CA GLN A 178 -0.91 33.24 18.64
C GLN A 178 -0.80 34.12 19.91
N THR A 179 -1.17 33.58 21.07
CA THR A 179 -1.10 34.32 22.35
C THR A 179 0.36 34.66 22.67
N PRO A 180 0.70 35.93 22.95
CA PRO A 180 2.03 36.29 23.40
C PRO A 180 2.38 35.64 24.75
N ASP A 181 3.57 35.04 24.84
CA ASP A 181 4.10 34.34 26.02
C ASP A 181 3.12 33.30 26.62
N PRO A 182 2.71 32.30 25.82
CA PRO A 182 1.75 31.31 26.27
C PRO A 182 2.41 30.34 27.28
N PRO A 183 1.60 29.59 28.05
CA PRO A 183 2.10 28.52 28.91
C PRO A 183 2.95 27.49 28.15
N ALA A 184 3.91 26.86 28.82
CA ALA A 184 4.93 26.02 28.19
C ALA A 184 4.37 24.79 27.44
N GLU A 185 3.17 24.33 27.79
CA GLU A 185 2.46 23.26 27.11
C GLU A 185 1.84 23.66 25.76
N VAL A 186 1.53 24.94 25.55
CA VAL A 186 0.87 25.42 24.33
C VAL A 186 1.78 25.25 23.10
N PRO A 187 3.06 25.69 23.11
CA PRO A 187 3.99 25.42 22.02
C PRO A 187 4.23 23.92 21.77
N LYS A 188 4.10 23.07 22.81
CA LYS A 188 4.21 21.60 22.66
C LYS A 188 3.02 21.04 21.88
N ILE A 189 1.81 21.47 22.23
CA ILE A 189 0.58 21.10 21.53
C ILE A 189 0.62 21.60 20.07
N ASP A 190 0.96 22.87 19.84
CA ASP A 190 1.06 23.44 18.49
C ASP A 190 2.09 22.67 17.64
N LYS A 191 3.24 22.30 18.22
CA LYS A 191 4.24 21.49 17.51
C LYS A 191 3.73 20.08 17.22
N ALA A 192 2.97 19.47 18.13
CA ALA A 192 2.36 18.16 17.92
C ALA A 192 1.29 18.20 16.82
N VAL A 193 0.44 19.23 16.77
CA VAL A 193 -0.52 19.46 15.68
C VAL A 193 0.21 19.54 14.34
N ASN A 194 1.31 20.31 14.26
CA ASN A 194 2.13 20.40 13.05
C ASN A 194 2.74 19.06 12.60
N ARG A 195 3.11 18.18 13.54
CA ARG A 195 3.65 16.85 13.20
C ARG A 195 2.58 15.97 12.56
N VAL A 196 1.34 16.05 13.06
CA VAL A 196 0.18 15.35 12.49
C VAL A 196 -0.13 15.89 11.09
N THR A 197 -0.28 17.22 10.93
CA THR A 197 -0.61 17.82 9.63
C THR A 197 0.49 17.61 8.60
N ARG A 198 1.77 17.77 8.95
CA ARG A 198 2.91 17.48 8.07
C ARG A 198 2.90 16.03 7.57
N THR A 199 2.55 15.08 8.43
CA THR A 199 2.48 13.68 8.00
C THR A 199 1.34 13.47 7.01
N LEU A 200 0.20 14.14 7.23
CA LEU A 200 -0.94 14.10 6.31
C LEU A 200 -0.66 14.77 4.96
N GLU A 201 0.12 15.85 4.94
CA GLU A 201 0.59 16.51 3.71
C GLU A 201 1.41 15.54 2.84
N GLU A 202 2.33 14.79 3.43
CA GLU A 202 3.12 13.79 2.71
C GLU A 202 2.25 12.62 2.21
N VAL A 203 1.31 12.14 3.03
CA VAL A 203 0.32 11.12 2.65
C VAL A 203 -0.49 11.56 1.43
N LYS A 204 -0.93 12.82 1.41
CA LYS A 204 -1.59 13.42 0.24
C LYS A 204 -0.68 13.37 -0.99
N LEU A 205 0.56 13.85 -0.89
CA LEU A 205 1.52 13.87 -2.01
C LEU A 205 1.80 12.47 -2.56
N TRP A 206 1.88 11.46 -1.68
CA TRP A 206 2.01 10.07 -2.10
C TRP A 206 0.77 9.57 -2.84
N GLY A 207 -0.43 9.96 -2.40
CA GLY A 207 -1.67 9.69 -3.13
C GLY A 207 -1.68 10.31 -4.54
N GLU A 208 -1.18 11.54 -4.69
CA GLU A 208 -1.02 12.20 -6.00
C GLU A 208 0.00 11.47 -6.89
N CYS A 209 1.11 10.99 -6.30
CA CYS A 209 2.10 10.20 -7.01
C CYS A 209 1.52 8.86 -7.49
N ILE A 210 0.73 8.17 -6.66
CA ILE A 210 0.02 6.96 -7.06
C ILE A 210 -0.95 7.25 -8.20
N ALA A 211 -1.73 8.33 -8.10
CA ALA A 211 -2.63 8.74 -9.17
C ALA A 211 -1.90 8.98 -10.50
N SER A 212 -0.76 9.69 -10.46
CA SER A 212 0.07 9.92 -11.65
C SER A 212 0.64 8.63 -12.24
N SER A 213 1.06 7.67 -11.39
CA SER A 213 1.52 6.35 -11.87
C SER A 213 0.40 5.58 -12.57
N CYS A 214 -0.82 5.58 -12.00
CA CYS A 214 -1.98 5.01 -12.68
C CYS A 214 -2.25 5.66 -14.03
N ASP A 215 -2.24 7.00 -14.10
CA ASP A 215 -2.50 7.75 -15.33
C ASP A 215 -1.46 7.45 -16.42
N HIS A 216 -0.18 7.35 -16.06
CA HIS A 216 0.89 6.99 -16.98
C HIS A 216 0.75 5.55 -17.47
N THR A 217 0.57 4.59 -16.56
CA THR A 217 0.44 3.16 -16.90
C THR A 217 -0.77 2.90 -17.79
N GLN A 218 -1.93 3.47 -17.46
CA GLN A 218 -3.16 3.28 -18.26
C GLN A 218 -3.05 3.91 -19.65
N SER A 219 -2.56 5.15 -19.74
CA SER A 219 -2.52 5.87 -21.03
C SER A 219 -1.60 5.18 -22.03
N LYS A 220 -0.40 4.80 -21.58
CA LYS A 220 0.57 4.14 -22.47
C LYS A 220 0.12 2.72 -22.81
N SER A 221 -0.42 1.98 -21.85
CA SER A 221 -0.98 0.65 -22.11
C SER A 221 -2.11 0.70 -23.15
N ASP A 222 -3.02 1.68 -23.06
CA ASP A 222 -4.12 1.80 -24.01
C ASP A 222 -3.63 2.09 -25.43
N ILE A 223 -2.71 3.06 -25.58
CA ILE A 223 -2.12 3.42 -26.87
C ILE A 223 -1.43 2.21 -27.51
N GLU A 224 -0.53 1.55 -26.79
CA GLU A 224 0.27 0.44 -27.34
C GLU A 224 -0.62 -0.76 -27.70
N ARG A 225 -1.62 -1.07 -26.88
CA ARG A 225 -2.57 -2.15 -27.16
C ARG A 225 -3.41 -1.85 -28.40
N GLN A 226 -3.83 -0.61 -28.61
CA GLN A 226 -4.55 -0.21 -29.82
C GLN A 226 -3.66 -0.30 -31.07
N GLN A 227 -2.39 0.11 -30.97
CA GLN A 227 -1.44 0.00 -32.07
C GLN A 227 -1.14 -1.46 -32.44
N ILE A 228 -0.94 -2.34 -31.46
CA ILE A 228 -0.76 -3.78 -31.70
C ILE A 228 -1.98 -4.37 -32.41
N LYS A 229 -3.20 -4.06 -31.95
CA LYS A 229 -4.43 -4.51 -32.62
C LYS A 229 -4.50 -4.03 -34.07
N ALA A 230 -4.09 -2.79 -34.35
CA ALA A 230 -4.05 -2.25 -35.71
C ALA A 230 -3.00 -2.97 -36.60
N ILE A 231 -1.82 -3.29 -36.05
CA ILE A 231 -0.78 -4.06 -36.75
C ILE A 231 -1.31 -5.45 -37.13
N LEU A 232 -1.95 -6.14 -36.20
CA LEU A 232 -2.50 -7.48 -36.43
C LEU A 232 -3.64 -7.46 -37.47
N LEU A 233 -4.53 -6.47 -37.40
CA LEU A 233 -5.58 -6.27 -38.41
C LEU A 233 -4.99 -6.02 -39.80
N ASN A 234 -3.97 -5.16 -39.90
CA ASN A 234 -3.29 -4.90 -41.16
C ASN A 234 -2.62 -6.15 -41.72
N ALA A 235 -1.94 -6.92 -40.86
CA ALA A 235 -1.33 -8.20 -41.24
C ALA A 235 -2.38 -9.18 -41.77
N ARG A 236 -3.53 -9.31 -41.09
CA ARG A 236 -4.64 -10.14 -41.55
C ARG A 236 -5.15 -9.74 -42.93
N ILE A 237 -5.39 -8.45 -43.16
CA ILE A 237 -5.90 -7.96 -44.44
C ILE A 237 -4.91 -8.28 -45.56
N ILE A 238 -3.61 -8.05 -45.34
CA ILE A 238 -2.57 -8.33 -46.33
C ILE A 238 -2.46 -9.83 -46.61
N ILE A 239 -2.45 -10.67 -45.57
CA ILE A 239 -2.41 -12.14 -45.72
C ILE A 239 -3.62 -12.63 -46.51
N ALA A 240 -4.82 -12.18 -46.17
CA ALA A 240 -6.04 -12.56 -46.89
C ALA A 240 -6.00 -12.14 -48.36
N VAL A 241 -5.44 -10.97 -48.69
CA VAL A 241 -5.25 -10.54 -50.09
C VAL A 241 -4.26 -11.46 -50.82
N LEU A 242 -3.13 -11.79 -50.19
CA LEU A 242 -2.10 -12.65 -50.78
C LEU A 242 -2.59 -14.07 -51.03
N GLU A 243 -3.33 -14.65 -50.08
CA GLU A 243 -3.90 -16.00 -50.17
C GLU A 243 -4.96 -16.13 -51.30
N ASN A 244 -5.59 -15.02 -51.69
CA ASN A 244 -6.62 -15.00 -52.74
C ASN A 244 -6.10 -14.50 -54.10
N LEU A 245 -4.79 -14.33 -54.28
CA LEU A 245 -4.22 -13.91 -55.57
C LEU A 245 -4.39 -15.00 -56.63
N PRO A 246 -5.02 -14.69 -57.79
CA PRO A 246 -5.14 -15.66 -58.88
C PRO A 246 -3.77 -15.89 -59.52
N GLY A 247 -3.36 -17.16 -59.66
CA GLY A 247 -2.08 -17.49 -60.30
C GLY A 247 -1.76 -18.98 -60.34
N GLY A 248 -0.66 -19.31 -61.01
CA GLY A 248 -0.10 -20.67 -61.05
C GLY A 248 0.86 -20.94 -59.88
N PRO A 249 1.51 -22.13 -59.82
CA PRO A 249 2.34 -22.55 -58.68
C PRO A 249 3.45 -21.56 -58.27
N ALA A 250 4.04 -20.84 -59.24
CA ALA A 250 5.07 -19.83 -58.95
C ALA A 250 4.49 -18.59 -58.22
N THR A 251 3.26 -18.19 -58.55
CA THR A 251 2.56 -17.09 -57.88
C THR A 251 2.19 -17.48 -56.46
N SER A 252 1.70 -18.70 -56.26
CA SER A 252 1.40 -19.23 -54.92
C SER A 252 2.65 -19.27 -54.04
N ALA A 253 3.78 -19.79 -54.55
CA ALA A 253 5.03 -19.82 -53.79
C ALA A 253 5.55 -18.41 -53.41
N ALA A 254 5.39 -17.43 -54.29
CA ALA A 254 5.74 -16.04 -53.99
C ALA A 254 4.80 -15.40 -52.96
N ALA A 255 3.50 -15.71 -53.02
CA ALA A 255 2.50 -15.26 -52.05
C ALA A 255 2.78 -15.86 -50.66
N ASP A 256 3.06 -17.16 -50.57
CA ASP A 256 3.42 -17.83 -49.32
C ASP A 256 4.67 -17.20 -48.68
N PHE A 257 5.70 -16.94 -49.49
CA PHE A 257 6.90 -16.24 -49.02
C PHE A 257 6.61 -14.83 -48.51
N ALA A 258 5.72 -14.09 -49.19
CA ALA A 258 5.30 -12.76 -48.75
C ALA A 258 4.49 -12.80 -47.44
N VAL A 259 3.57 -13.77 -47.30
CA VAL A 259 2.80 -14.01 -46.07
C VAL A 259 3.72 -14.21 -44.87
N GLU A 260 4.72 -15.09 -45.02
CA GLU A 260 5.68 -15.37 -43.95
C GLU A 260 6.49 -14.12 -43.56
N LYS A 261 6.93 -13.33 -44.54
CA LYS A 261 7.59 -12.04 -44.28
C LYS A 261 6.70 -11.05 -43.54
N PHE A 262 5.42 -10.97 -43.88
CA PHE A 262 4.49 -10.07 -43.18
C PHE A 262 4.22 -10.52 -41.75
N LYS A 263 4.14 -11.83 -41.48
CA LYS A 263 4.07 -12.35 -40.11
C LYS A 263 5.30 -12.00 -39.30
N ASP A 264 6.49 -12.14 -39.88
CA ASP A 264 7.75 -11.76 -39.22
C ASP A 264 7.81 -10.25 -38.94
N GLN A 265 7.42 -9.43 -39.90
CA GLN A 265 7.38 -7.98 -39.72
C GLN A 265 6.39 -7.58 -38.61
N ALA A 266 5.17 -8.11 -38.64
CA ALA A 266 4.17 -7.86 -37.60
C ALA A 266 4.67 -8.31 -36.22
N ALA A 267 5.33 -9.47 -36.12
CA ALA A 267 5.90 -9.95 -34.87
C ALA A 267 7.00 -9.02 -34.33
N ASN A 268 7.87 -8.49 -35.21
CA ASN A 268 8.91 -7.53 -34.85
C ASN A 268 8.35 -6.18 -34.38
N ASP A 269 7.34 -5.66 -35.08
CA ASP A 269 6.68 -4.41 -34.72
C ASP A 269 5.98 -4.55 -33.37
N VAL A 270 5.20 -5.63 -33.16
CA VAL A 270 4.56 -5.93 -31.87
C VAL A 270 5.59 -6.11 -30.75
N THR A 271 6.71 -6.79 -31.00
CA THR A 271 7.78 -6.94 -30.01
C THR A 271 8.38 -5.59 -29.61
N THR A 272 8.55 -4.68 -30.56
CA THR A 272 9.05 -3.32 -30.30
C THR A 272 8.10 -2.56 -29.38
N LEU A 273 6.80 -2.55 -29.71
CA LEU A 273 5.77 -1.86 -28.89
C LEU A 273 5.66 -2.45 -27.47
N LEU A 274 5.75 -3.78 -27.33
CA LEU A 274 5.75 -4.42 -26.01
C LEU A 274 7.00 -4.09 -25.19
N ASN A 275 8.18 -3.99 -25.81
CA ASN A 275 9.40 -3.57 -25.13
C ASN A 275 9.33 -2.10 -24.67
N GLU A 276 8.78 -1.23 -25.51
CA GLU A 276 8.54 0.16 -25.13
C GLU A 276 7.57 0.22 -23.94
N LEU A 277 6.43 -0.47 -24.03
CA LEU A 277 5.45 -0.54 -22.95
C LEU A 277 6.08 -1.02 -21.64
N ASP A 278 6.85 -2.11 -21.68
CA ASP A 278 7.55 -2.64 -20.50
C ASP A 278 8.44 -1.57 -19.85
N GLY A 279 9.20 -0.82 -20.65
CA GLY A 279 10.07 0.26 -20.16
C GLY A 279 9.28 1.41 -19.50
N PHE A 280 8.16 1.82 -20.09
CA PHE A 280 7.30 2.86 -19.52
C PHE A 280 6.62 2.42 -18.21
N VAL A 281 6.10 1.20 -18.18
CA VAL A 281 5.44 0.65 -16.98
C VAL A 281 6.45 0.42 -15.86
N ALA A 282 7.68 -0.02 -16.18
CA ALA A 282 8.77 -0.11 -15.21
C ALA A 282 9.12 1.26 -14.62
N GLN A 283 9.21 2.31 -15.44
CA GLN A 283 9.44 3.67 -14.94
C GLN A 283 8.31 4.16 -14.01
N ALA A 284 7.05 3.84 -14.34
CA ALA A 284 5.92 4.15 -13.48
C ALA A 284 5.97 3.39 -12.14
N ALA A 285 6.49 2.16 -12.14
CA ALA A 285 6.76 1.38 -10.94
C ALA A 285 7.90 1.98 -10.11
N ASP A 286 9.01 2.36 -10.73
CA ASP A 286 10.17 2.98 -10.05
C ASP A 286 9.77 4.27 -9.32
N ASN A 287 8.92 5.11 -9.93
CA ASN A 287 8.40 6.30 -9.29
C ASN A 287 7.61 5.99 -8.01
N LEU A 288 6.86 4.89 -7.98
CA LEU A 288 6.15 4.43 -6.79
C LEU A 288 7.13 3.90 -5.73
N THR A 289 8.23 3.27 -6.14
CA THR A 289 9.22 2.76 -5.18
C THR A 289 9.85 3.89 -4.36
N LEU A 290 9.93 5.12 -4.89
CA LEU A 290 10.38 6.29 -4.14
C LEU A 290 9.52 6.58 -2.90
N ILE A 291 8.21 6.30 -2.95
CA ILE A 291 7.34 6.36 -1.77
C ILE A 291 7.77 5.28 -0.77
N THR A 292 7.87 4.04 -1.26
CA THR A 292 8.07 2.83 -0.44
C THR A 292 9.48 2.67 0.12
N ASN A 293 10.46 3.39 -0.43
CA ASN A 293 11.84 3.33 0.05
C ASN A 293 11.86 3.72 1.53
N LYS A 294 12.40 2.80 2.34
CA LYS A 294 12.29 2.76 3.81
C LYS A 294 12.63 4.08 4.52
N GLY A 295 13.40 4.96 3.87
CA GLY A 295 13.72 6.30 4.36
C GLY A 295 12.58 7.32 4.36
N ASN A 296 11.51 7.12 3.57
CA ASN A 296 10.43 8.11 3.44
C ASN A 296 9.28 7.84 4.44
N VAL A 297 8.52 6.76 4.30
CA VAL A 297 7.33 6.54 5.15
C VAL A 297 7.69 6.19 6.60
N THR A 298 8.58 5.21 6.80
CA THR A 298 8.97 4.78 8.15
C THR A 298 9.62 5.91 8.93
N SER A 299 10.57 6.64 8.33
CA SER A 299 11.21 7.77 8.99
C SER A 299 10.24 8.88 9.32
N LEU A 300 9.32 9.22 8.40
CA LEU A 300 8.30 10.24 8.63
C LEU A 300 7.40 9.88 9.81
N VAL A 301 6.87 8.65 9.83
CA VAL A 301 6.02 8.14 10.91
C VAL A 301 6.78 8.11 12.24
N GLN A 302 8.01 7.60 12.26
CA GLN A 302 8.79 7.53 13.50
C GLN A 302 9.20 8.93 14.01
N LEU A 303 9.49 9.87 13.11
CA LEU A 303 9.86 11.23 13.47
C LEU A 303 8.68 12.05 13.97
N ASN A 304 7.52 11.96 13.30
CA ASN A 304 6.39 12.83 13.59
C ASN A 304 5.38 12.21 14.53
N LEU A 305 5.11 10.91 14.40
CA LEU A 305 3.98 10.27 15.06
C LEU A 305 4.35 9.43 16.27
N ALA A 306 5.59 8.93 16.37
CA ALA A 306 5.95 8.01 17.46
C ALA A 306 5.60 8.51 18.88
N PRO A 307 5.89 9.78 19.27
CA PRO A 307 5.47 10.31 20.57
C PRO A 307 3.96 10.23 20.81
N LEU A 308 3.18 10.55 19.79
CA LEU A 308 1.72 10.61 19.84
C LEU A 308 1.10 9.21 19.77
N LEU A 309 1.77 8.27 19.13
CA LEU A 309 1.39 6.86 19.11
C LEU A 309 1.81 6.15 20.40
N GLY A 310 2.80 6.67 21.13
CA GLY A 310 3.39 6.01 22.29
C GLY A 310 4.20 4.76 21.94
N ARG A 311 4.61 4.61 20.66
CA ARG A 311 5.36 3.45 20.14
C ARG A 311 6.08 3.79 18.83
N TYR A 312 7.13 3.05 18.52
CA TYR A 312 7.75 3.10 17.19
C TYR A 312 7.03 2.15 16.23
N ALA A 313 6.13 2.71 15.41
CA ALA A 313 5.51 1.99 14.31
C ALA A 313 6.52 1.66 13.20
N ARG A 314 6.21 0.63 12.39
CA ARG A 314 7.02 0.17 11.25
C ARG A 314 8.49 -0.13 11.59
N PRO A 315 8.82 -0.89 12.65
CA PRO A 315 10.20 -1.21 12.92
C PRO A 315 10.74 -2.16 11.85
N ASP A 316 12.03 -2.02 11.58
CA ASP A 316 12.78 -2.81 10.62
C ASP A 316 13.79 -3.75 11.29
N LYS A 317 13.87 -3.71 12.63
CA LYS A 317 14.70 -4.64 13.43
C LYS A 317 13.91 -5.85 13.95
N PRO A 318 14.58 -7.01 14.07
CA PRO A 318 14.00 -8.18 14.73
C PRO A 318 13.53 -7.84 16.15
N VAL A 319 12.38 -8.37 16.54
CA VAL A 319 11.91 -8.26 17.94
C VAL A 319 12.14 -9.57 18.66
N SER A 320 12.63 -9.47 19.89
CA SER A 320 12.79 -10.58 20.84
C SER A 320 11.71 -10.53 21.91
N GLY A 321 11.44 -11.66 22.55
CA GLY A 321 10.79 -11.66 23.88
C GLY A 321 9.25 -11.79 23.95
N ASN A 322 8.51 -11.95 22.86
CA ASN A 322 7.05 -12.08 22.94
C ASN A 322 6.57 -13.54 22.89
N GLY A 323 6.18 -14.09 24.05
CA GLY A 323 5.51 -15.38 24.17
C GLY A 323 4.15 -15.40 23.45
N GLY A 324 3.84 -16.51 22.78
CA GLY A 324 2.53 -16.78 22.16
C GLY A 324 2.46 -16.59 20.64
N ASN A 325 3.20 -17.43 19.88
CA ASN A 325 3.22 -17.41 18.40
C ASN A 325 1.83 -17.40 17.75
N ARG A 326 0.84 -18.09 18.35
CA ARG A 326 -0.54 -18.11 17.83
C ARG A 326 -1.25 -16.76 17.93
N ARG A 327 -1.08 -16.03 19.04
CA ARG A 327 -1.70 -14.72 19.23
C ARG A 327 -1.10 -13.69 18.27
N ARG A 328 0.23 -13.73 18.08
CA ARG A 328 0.93 -12.87 17.11
C ARG A 328 0.58 -13.19 15.66
N GLY A 329 0.38 -14.48 15.34
CA GLY A 329 -0.15 -14.90 14.05
C GLY A 329 -1.54 -14.32 13.80
N ALA A 330 -2.48 -14.53 14.73
CA ALA A 330 -3.84 -13.99 14.61
C ALA A 330 -3.89 -12.46 14.54
N GLU A 331 -3.03 -11.77 15.30
CA GLU A 331 -2.90 -10.32 15.25
C GLU A 331 -2.30 -9.84 13.92
N GLY A 332 -1.31 -10.56 13.39
CA GLY A 332 -0.74 -10.31 12.07
C GLY A 332 -1.79 -10.49 10.97
N GLU A 333 -2.58 -11.56 11.01
CA GLU A 333 -3.70 -11.77 10.08
C GLU A 333 -4.73 -10.64 10.18
N ARG A 334 -5.09 -10.21 11.40
CA ARG A 334 -6.03 -9.10 11.61
C ARG A 334 -5.51 -7.78 11.02
N ARG A 335 -4.23 -7.47 11.23
CA ARG A 335 -3.57 -6.26 10.70
C ARG A 335 -3.38 -6.31 9.18
N ALA A 336 -3.13 -7.49 8.63
CA ALA A 336 -3.09 -7.73 7.19
C ALA A 336 -4.47 -7.62 6.51
N GLY A 337 -5.56 -7.45 7.28
CA GLY A 337 -6.92 -7.33 6.77
C GLY A 337 -7.57 -8.65 6.41
N ILE A 338 -7.07 -9.78 6.93
CA ILE A 338 -7.71 -11.09 6.73
C ILE A 338 -9.08 -11.08 7.42
N PRO A 339 -10.20 -11.34 6.70
CA PRO A 339 -11.53 -11.25 7.27
C PRO A 339 -11.71 -12.18 8.49
N PRO A 340 -12.16 -11.64 9.65
CA PRO A 340 -12.30 -12.45 10.85
C PRO A 340 -13.42 -13.49 10.66
N GLY A 341 -13.16 -14.71 11.13
CA GLY A 341 -14.17 -15.78 11.14
C GLY A 341 -14.39 -16.47 9.79
N VAL A 342 -13.69 -16.07 8.73
CA VAL A 342 -13.69 -16.82 7.46
C VAL A 342 -12.96 -18.15 7.66
N LYS A 343 -13.59 -19.24 7.22
CA LYS A 343 -12.99 -20.57 7.30
C LYS A 343 -11.87 -20.66 6.27
N LYS A 344 -10.64 -20.91 6.73
CA LYS A 344 -9.50 -21.14 5.85
C LYS A 344 -9.72 -22.40 5.00
N GLU A 345 -9.45 -22.29 3.71
CA GLU A 345 -9.66 -23.36 2.74
C GLU A 345 -8.40 -24.17 2.49
N ARG A 346 -8.55 -25.44 2.11
CA ARG A 346 -7.42 -26.31 1.79
C ARG A 346 -7.14 -26.25 0.31
N ILE A 347 -5.89 -26.04 -0.05
CA ILE A 347 -5.40 -26.22 -1.42
C ILE A 347 -4.56 -27.49 -1.52
N TYR A 348 -4.42 -28.02 -2.73
CA TYR A 348 -3.75 -29.29 -3.00
C TYR A 348 -2.65 -29.10 -4.08
N PRO A 349 -1.48 -28.57 -3.70
CA PRO A 349 -0.35 -28.39 -4.62
C PRO A 349 0.13 -29.73 -5.17
N ARG A 350 0.54 -29.76 -6.45
CA ARG A 350 1.18 -30.96 -7.02
C ARG A 350 2.49 -31.25 -6.29
N ASN A 351 2.61 -32.46 -5.76
CA ASN A 351 3.86 -32.93 -5.16
C ASN A 351 4.63 -33.77 -6.20
N PRO A 352 5.86 -33.37 -6.59
CA PRO A 352 6.71 -34.16 -7.50
C PRO A 352 6.97 -35.59 -7.01
N LEU A 353 6.86 -35.84 -5.70
CA LEU A 353 7.10 -37.14 -5.05
C LEU A 353 5.81 -37.96 -4.81
N GLY A 354 4.66 -37.53 -5.35
CA GLY A 354 3.42 -38.33 -5.37
C GLY A 354 2.71 -38.52 -4.01
N ARG A 355 3.21 -37.96 -2.91
CA ARG A 355 2.51 -37.97 -1.61
C ARG A 355 1.59 -36.74 -1.53
N GLY A 356 0.29 -36.95 -1.70
CA GLY A 356 -0.72 -35.88 -1.58
C GLY A 356 -0.64 -35.19 -0.21
N GLY A 357 -0.25 -33.92 -0.22
CA GLY A 357 -0.30 -33.04 0.95
C GLY A 357 -1.17 -31.83 0.63
N TYR A 358 -1.76 -31.22 1.66
CA TYR A 358 -2.50 -29.97 1.50
C TYR A 358 -1.71 -28.79 2.11
N ARG A 359 -2.07 -27.59 1.68
CA ARG A 359 -1.73 -26.31 2.35
C ARG A 359 -3.01 -25.61 2.74
N ILE A 360 -2.91 -24.71 3.72
CA ILE A 360 -4.02 -23.87 4.18
C ILE A 360 -3.48 -22.45 4.14
N PRO A 361 -3.69 -21.72 3.03
CA PRO A 361 -3.39 -20.29 3.00
C PRO A 361 -4.26 -19.54 4.01
N ASP A 362 -3.81 -18.35 4.41
CA ASP A 362 -4.56 -17.51 5.34
C ASP A 362 -5.86 -16.97 4.74
N PHE A 363 -5.88 -16.67 3.44
CA PHE A 363 -7.09 -16.26 2.74
C PHE A 363 -7.08 -16.65 1.26
N LEU A 364 -8.25 -17.05 0.75
CA LEU A 364 -8.49 -17.38 -0.64
C LEU A 364 -9.69 -16.57 -1.13
N ASP A 365 -9.44 -15.54 -1.93
CA ASP A 365 -10.45 -14.70 -2.57
C ASP A 365 -10.88 -15.36 -3.89
N GLU A 366 -11.94 -16.16 -3.82
CA GLU A 366 -12.50 -16.86 -4.98
C GLU A 366 -12.96 -15.92 -6.12
N PRO A 367 -13.73 -14.84 -5.86
CA PRO A 367 -14.12 -13.88 -6.88
C PRO A 367 -12.95 -13.24 -7.62
N ASN A 368 -11.91 -12.81 -6.91
CA ASN A 368 -10.77 -12.12 -7.52
C ASN A 368 -9.63 -13.07 -7.90
N LYS A 369 -9.73 -14.36 -7.59
CA LYS A 369 -8.66 -15.34 -7.78
C LYS A 369 -7.33 -14.90 -7.14
N GLN A 370 -7.40 -14.49 -5.87
CA GLN A 370 -6.22 -14.06 -5.11
C GLN A 370 -6.00 -14.96 -3.89
N LEU A 371 -4.80 -15.50 -3.76
CA LEU A 371 -4.33 -16.24 -2.60
C LEU A 371 -3.46 -15.32 -1.74
N THR A 372 -3.72 -15.25 -0.44
CA THR A 372 -2.93 -14.48 0.52
C THR A 372 -2.39 -15.35 1.63
N GLU A 373 -1.10 -15.21 1.92
CA GLU A 373 -0.42 -15.81 3.07
C GLU A 373 0.25 -14.69 3.90
N VAL A 374 0.16 -14.77 5.23
CA VAL A 374 0.68 -13.78 6.16
C VAL A 374 1.79 -14.38 7.03
N LYS A 375 2.96 -13.74 7.05
CA LYS A 375 4.10 -14.14 7.88
C LYS A 375 4.56 -13.01 8.79
N ASN A 376 4.12 -13.04 10.04
CA ASN A 376 4.59 -12.15 11.10
C ASN A 376 5.79 -12.77 11.86
N VAL A 377 6.94 -12.86 11.18
CA VAL A 377 8.19 -13.44 11.71
C VAL A 377 9.37 -12.51 11.45
N ASN A 378 10.49 -12.69 12.18
CA ASN A 378 11.69 -11.89 11.91
C ASN A 378 12.40 -12.31 10.62
N ALA A 379 12.36 -13.61 10.28
CA ALA A 379 12.95 -14.15 9.06
C ALA A 379 12.13 -15.34 8.58
N ILE A 380 12.00 -15.49 7.25
CA ILE A 380 11.35 -16.65 6.63
C ILE A 380 12.21 -17.90 6.87
N SER A 381 11.60 -18.93 7.46
CA SER A 381 12.30 -20.20 7.72
C SER A 381 12.21 -21.14 6.52
N ARG A 382 13.08 -22.17 6.48
CA ARG A 382 13.02 -23.24 5.46
C ARG A 382 11.65 -23.93 5.36
N ARG A 383 10.89 -23.96 6.46
CA ARG A 383 9.53 -24.53 6.46
C ARG A 383 8.56 -23.59 5.73
N ASP A 384 8.68 -22.29 5.99
CA ASP A 384 7.86 -21.26 5.35
C ASP A 384 8.15 -21.21 3.85
N ASP A 385 9.43 -21.30 3.44
CA ASP A 385 9.84 -21.36 2.02
C ASP A 385 9.08 -22.43 1.24
N LYS A 386 9.03 -23.64 1.81
CA LYS A 386 8.33 -24.76 1.18
C LYS A 386 6.83 -24.50 1.09
N GLN A 387 6.22 -23.93 2.12
CA GLN A 387 4.81 -23.59 2.09
C GLN A 387 4.53 -22.55 1.00
N ILE A 388 5.30 -21.45 1.00
CA ILE A 388 5.13 -20.33 0.08
C ILE A 388 5.34 -20.80 -1.37
N THR A 389 6.34 -21.64 -1.61
CA THR A 389 6.61 -22.21 -2.95
C THR A 389 5.46 -23.12 -3.41
N ASP A 390 4.94 -23.97 -2.53
CA ASP A 390 3.83 -24.86 -2.86
C ASP A 390 2.55 -24.06 -3.19
N GLU A 391 2.27 -23.01 -2.41
CA GLU A 391 1.14 -22.08 -2.64
C GLU A 391 1.30 -21.29 -3.94
N ALA A 392 2.50 -20.78 -4.24
CA ALA A 392 2.78 -20.02 -5.45
C ALA A 392 2.58 -20.88 -6.71
N ASN A 393 3.11 -22.11 -6.69
CA ASN A 393 2.94 -23.05 -7.80
C ASN A 393 1.46 -23.42 -7.98
N TRP A 394 0.75 -23.71 -6.89
CA TRP A 394 -0.69 -24.01 -6.97
C TRP A 394 -1.49 -22.83 -7.51
N ALA A 395 -1.20 -21.60 -7.05
CA ALA A 395 -1.88 -20.40 -7.51
C ALA A 395 -1.69 -20.24 -9.03
N GLN A 396 -0.46 -20.34 -9.51
CA GLN A 396 -0.15 -20.28 -10.94
C GLN A 396 -0.88 -21.36 -11.76
N GLU A 397 -0.90 -22.62 -11.27
CA GLU A 397 -1.57 -23.73 -11.95
C GLU A 397 -3.10 -23.58 -12.02
N ASN A 398 -3.70 -22.82 -11.10
CA ASN A 398 -5.15 -22.69 -10.97
C ASN A 398 -5.66 -21.29 -11.36
N GLY A 399 -4.80 -20.44 -11.94
CA GLY A 399 -5.17 -19.09 -12.40
C GLY A 399 -5.37 -18.08 -11.27
N TYR A 400 -4.75 -18.29 -10.11
CA TYR A 400 -4.71 -17.34 -9.00
C TYR A 400 -3.41 -16.56 -9.00
N THR A 401 -3.45 -15.35 -8.45
CA THR A 401 -2.26 -14.62 -8.02
C THR A 401 -1.95 -14.92 -6.56
N MET A 402 -0.68 -14.88 -6.18
CA MET A 402 -0.26 -15.08 -4.78
C MET A 402 0.34 -13.81 -4.20
N THR A 403 -0.16 -13.40 -3.04
CA THR A 403 0.41 -12.32 -2.23
C THR A 403 0.94 -12.86 -0.91
N LEU A 404 2.20 -12.57 -0.62
CA LEU A 404 2.82 -12.80 0.69
C LEU A 404 2.85 -11.48 1.45
N ILE A 405 2.11 -11.38 2.55
CA ILE A 405 2.15 -10.23 3.45
C ILE A 405 3.12 -10.54 4.59
N THR A 406 4.05 -9.63 4.85
CA THR A 406 5.04 -9.77 5.91
C THR A 406 5.14 -8.49 6.72
N ASP A 407 5.76 -8.59 7.90
CA ASP A 407 6.09 -7.40 8.67
C ASP A 407 7.23 -6.62 8.00
N HIS A 408 7.32 -5.31 8.25
CA HIS A 408 8.40 -4.45 7.75
C HIS A 408 9.81 -4.96 8.11
N ARG A 409 9.94 -5.67 9.25
CA ARG A 409 11.22 -6.27 9.70
C ARG A 409 11.58 -7.61 9.06
N THR A 410 10.64 -8.28 8.40
CA THR A 410 10.84 -9.69 8.03
C THR A 410 11.93 -9.84 6.97
N GLU A 411 12.97 -10.61 7.22
CA GLU A 411 13.96 -10.95 6.20
C GLU A 411 13.43 -12.08 5.30
N LEU A 412 13.43 -11.86 3.98
CA LEU A 412 13.04 -12.89 3.01
C LEU A 412 14.20 -13.86 2.80
N SER A 413 13.88 -15.13 2.59
CA SER A 413 14.87 -16.12 2.17
C SER A 413 15.25 -15.88 0.69
N PRO A 414 16.41 -16.41 0.23
CA PRO A 414 16.77 -16.37 -1.19
C PRO A 414 15.73 -17.01 -2.12
N ASP A 415 15.05 -18.08 -1.66
CA ASP A 415 14.04 -18.78 -2.45
C ASP A 415 12.78 -17.92 -2.63
N VAL A 416 12.33 -17.23 -1.57
CA VAL A 416 11.19 -16.30 -1.63
C VAL A 416 11.54 -15.05 -2.44
N GLU A 417 12.77 -14.52 -2.31
CA GLU A 417 13.23 -13.40 -3.14
C GLU A 417 13.26 -13.80 -4.62
N LYS A 418 13.66 -15.04 -4.92
CA LYS A 418 13.59 -15.58 -6.27
C LYS A 418 12.16 -15.62 -6.80
N LEU A 419 11.20 -16.16 -6.04
CA LEU A 419 9.78 -16.18 -6.43
C LEU A 419 9.24 -14.77 -6.71
N ARG A 420 9.62 -13.79 -5.88
CA ARG A 420 9.28 -12.38 -6.07
C ARG A 420 9.90 -11.82 -7.35
N SER A 421 11.20 -12.03 -7.58
CA SER A 421 11.92 -11.54 -8.77
C SER A 421 11.41 -12.17 -10.08
N GLU A 422 10.93 -13.41 -10.03
CA GLU A 422 10.30 -14.11 -11.15
C GLU A 422 8.84 -13.68 -11.38
N GLY A 423 8.29 -12.82 -10.53
CA GLY A 423 6.91 -12.35 -10.58
C GLY A 423 5.86 -13.41 -10.22
N LYS A 424 6.26 -14.49 -9.54
CA LYS A 424 5.35 -15.57 -9.11
C LYS A 424 4.55 -15.20 -7.87
N ILE A 425 5.09 -14.31 -7.04
CA ILE A 425 4.42 -13.78 -5.85
C ILE A 425 4.61 -12.27 -5.79
N THR A 426 3.60 -11.57 -5.29
CA THR A 426 3.72 -10.19 -4.83
C THR A 426 4.05 -10.23 -3.34
N VAL A 427 5.05 -9.46 -2.90
CA VAL A 427 5.38 -9.35 -1.47
C VAL A 427 5.00 -7.96 -0.97
N LEU A 428 4.15 -7.91 0.06
CA LEU A 428 3.78 -6.68 0.74
C LEU A 428 4.36 -6.63 2.15
N ARG A 429 4.78 -5.44 2.55
CA ARG A 429 5.30 -5.09 3.87
C ARG A 429 4.27 -4.23 4.59
N MET A 430 3.83 -4.67 5.76
CA MET A 430 2.82 -4.02 6.58
C MET A 430 3.25 -4.01 8.05
N GLU A 431 2.61 -3.17 8.86
CA GLU A 431 2.78 -3.17 10.31
C GLU A 431 1.95 -4.30 10.96
N LEU A 432 2.52 -5.51 11.03
CA LEU A 432 1.82 -6.70 11.53
C LEU A 432 1.95 -6.89 13.05
N ASP A 433 2.70 -6.03 13.73
CA ASP A 433 2.96 -6.10 15.16
C ASP A 433 3.19 -4.68 15.71
N GLU A 434 2.78 -4.44 16.96
CA GLU A 434 3.07 -3.17 17.64
C GLU A 434 4.53 -3.09 18.09
N ASN A 435 5.19 -4.24 18.17
CA ASN A 435 6.61 -4.38 18.46
C ASN A 435 7.01 -3.81 19.83
N LEU A 436 6.11 -3.98 20.79
CA LEU A 436 6.23 -3.45 22.15
C LEU A 436 6.82 -4.42 23.16
N GLY A 437 7.11 -5.66 22.80
CA GLY A 437 7.71 -6.60 23.76
C GLY A 437 6.84 -6.89 25.01
N GLY A 438 5.52 -6.65 24.94
CA GLY A 438 4.60 -6.73 26.07
C GLY A 438 4.43 -5.44 26.88
N GLN A 439 5.04 -4.33 26.45
CA GLN A 439 4.74 -2.99 26.96
C GLN A 439 3.42 -2.46 26.35
N GLU A 440 2.77 -1.55 27.06
CA GLU A 440 1.63 -0.79 26.54
C GLU A 440 2.12 0.50 25.87
N PRO A 441 1.48 0.97 24.78
CA PRO A 441 1.78 2.27 24.21
C PRO A 441 1.67 3.38 25.28
N GLN A 442 2.61 4.32 25.30
CA GLN A 442 2.59 5.48 26.22
C GLN A 442 2.63 6.79 25.43
N PRO A 443 1.51 7.26 24.86
CA PRO A 443 1.45 8.54 24.16
C PRO A 443 1.86 9.71 25.05
N PHE A 444 2.63 10.64 24.51
CA PHE A 444 2.97 11.90 25.16
C PHE A 444 3.05 13.05 24.15
N ILE A 445 2.86 14.27 24.64
CA ILE A 445 3.09 15.49 23.84
C ILE A 445 4.59 15.83 23.95
N PRO A 446 5.36 15.70 22.87
CA PRO A 446 6.81 15.88 22.92
C PRO A 446 7.21 17.34 23.15
N ASP A 447 8.40 17.55 23.71
CA ASP A 447 9.03 18.87 23.68
C ASP A 447 9.24 19.34 22.23
N PRO A 448 9.20 20.65 21.92
CA PRO A 448 9.37 21.11 20.55
C PRO A 448 10.72 20.73 19.94
N THR A 449 11.74 20.52 20.79
CA THR A 449 13.08 20.06 20.42
C THR A 449 13.22 18.55 20.37
N TRP A 450 12.16 17.79 20.70
CA TRP A 450 12.20 16.34 20.70
C TRP A 450 12.61 15.83 19.32
N VAL A 451 13.69 15.05 19.34
CA VAL A 451 14.14 14.23 18.24
C VAL A 451 14.22 12.81 18.75
N PRO A 452 13.92 11.83 17.90
CA PRO A 452 14.00 10.45 18.33
C PRO A 452 15.50 10.14 18.63
N PRO A 453 15.86 9.48 19.76
CA PRO A 453 17.26 9.24 20.17
C PRO A 453 18.11 8.53 19.11
N PRO A 454 19.33 8.93 18.76
CA PRO A 454 20.03 8.43 17.56
C PRO A 454 19.93 6.91 17.37
N SER A 455 19.60 6.46 16.16
CA SER A 455 19.88 5.08 15.76
C SER A 455 21.37 4.84 15.98
N ASP A 456 21.73 3.65 16.46
CA ASP A 456 23.11 3.20 16.68
C ASP A 456 24.14 3.96 15.80
N PRO A 457 25.14 4.66 16.39
CA PRO A 457 26.07 5.52 15.65
C PRO A 457 26.94 4.79 14.62
N THR A 458 26.86 3.45 14.54
CA THR A 458 27.53 2.62 13.54
C THR A 458 26.68 2.29 12.31
N ALA A 459 25.42 2.72 12.27
CA ALA A 459 24.47 2.42 11.20
C ALA A 459 23.98 3.69 10.48
N PRO A 460 23.48 3.58 9.22
CA PRO A 460 22.96 4.71 8.46
C PRO A 460 21.86 5.47 9.22
N LYS A 461 21.72 6.77 8.93
CA LYS A 461 20.83 7.72 9.62
C LYS A 461 19.32 7.45 9.45
N ASP A 462 18.94 6.42 8.70
CA ASP A 462 17.56 6.17 8.28
C ASP A 462 17.04 4.85 8.89
N SER A 463 15.91 4.96 9.62
CA SER A 463 15.09 3.91 10.28
C SER A 463 15.78 2.89 11.20
N ILE A 464 15.78 3.03 12.54
CA ILE A 464 16.17 1.90 13.42
C ILE A 464 15.63 2.01 14.86
N ARG A 465 14.35 1.70 15.12
CA ARG A 465 13.78 1.82 16.50
C ARG A 465 12.66 0.83 16.79
N THR A 466 12.69 0.22 17.97
CA THR A 466 11.65 -0.68 18.52
C THR A 466 11.27 -0.23 19.93
N GLY A 467 10.04 -0.49 20.36
CA GLY A 467 9.57 -0.20 21.73
C GLY A 467 8.88 1.16 21.90
N VAL A 468 8.91 1.68 23.14
CA VAL A 468 8.22 2.92 23.55
C VAL A 468 9.18 4.13 23.48
N PRO A 469 8.79 5.24 22.81
CA PRO A 469 9.56 6.47 22.82
C PRO A 469 9.56 7.13 24.20
N THR A 470 10.66 7.80 24.55
CA THR A 470 10.80 8.52 25.81
C THR A 470 10.47 10.02 25.66
N PRO A 471 9.77 10.63 26.63
CA PRO A 471 9.47 12.07 26.67
C PRO A 471 10.67 13.01 26.52
#